data_AF-A0A1V5XYE4-F1
#
_entry.id   AF-A0A1V5XYE4-F1
#
_cell.length_a   1.000
_cell.length_b   1.000
_cell.length_c   1.000
_cell.angle_alpha   90.00
_cell.angle_beta   90.00
_cell.angle_gamma   90.00
#
_symmetry.space_group_name_H-M   'P 1'
#
loop_
_entity.id
_entity.type
_entity.pdbx_description
1 polymer ?
#
loop_
_entity_poly.entity_id
_entity_poly.type
_entity_poly.pdbx_seq_one_letter_code
_entity_poly.pdbx_strand_id
1 'polypeptide(L)'
;MFGRIFLKFFWDVYDYLGRLIVANIILCLIITGLISAIWAAGYPLYMAMGKALFLPALGIGLFLTIALPFPAAAMIHFFSLVSDEHEPEWRDFKEGLKTHYIPLLKITAVFIIAFELLFLNILFYIRPHGFAPALKMAGMVIVGLCFWIFLYLAAMMLYAYPLYVHQRVGMKKNFIRSFILVMDNLGVSVLALLLLLGFWGLGFMTRGVLIFLLNLAMTAALCNSLYVNVMEKYEAKEAAKNQDESLESRPASWKDIKHEEFIHDRHKRYQRTLKDILKPWEY
;
A
#
# COMPACT_ATOMS: atom_id res chain seq x y z
N MET A 1 -13.06 13.65 -2.49
CA MET A 1 -12.60 12.33 -1.99
C MET A 1 -11.14 12.38 -1.57
N PHE A 2 -10.21 12.75 -2.46
CA PHE A 2 -8.77 12.80 -2.15
C PHE A 2 -8.42 13.68 -0.94
N GLY A 3 -9.04 14.86 -0.77
CA GLY A 3 -8.81 15.71 0.41
C GLY A 3 -9.12 15.02 1.75
N ARG A 4 -10.17 14.19 1.81
CA ARG A 4 -10.49 13.40 3.00
C ARG A 4 -9.45 12.32 3.27
N ILE A 5 -8.99 11.62 2.21
CA ILE A 5 -7.91 10.63 2.30
C ILE A 5 -6.64 11.28 2.85
N PHE A 6 -6.26 12.44 2.32
CA PHE A 6 -5.05 13.15 2.74
C PHE A 6 -5.15 13.66 4.18
N LEU A 7 -6.28 14.24 4.58
CA LEU A 7 -6.50 14.69 5.97
C LEU A 7 -6.44 13.51 6.95
N LYS A 8 -7.15 12.41 6.65
CA LYS A 8 -7.10 11.19 7.46
C LYS A 8 -5.68 10.66 7.57
N PHE A 9 -4.99 10.52 6.44
CA PHE A 9 -3.59 10.09 6.40
C PHE A 9 -2.69 10.97 7.25
N PHE A 10 -2.82 12.29 7.14
CA PHE A 10 -2.03 13.25 7.89
C PHE A 10 -2.25 13.11 9.40
N TRP A 11 -3.51 13.06 9.84
CA TRP A 11 -3.85 12.94 11.25
C TRP A 11 -3.46 11.59 11.84
N ASP A 12 -3.70 10.49 11.12
CA ASP A 12 -3.29 9.14 11.53
C ASP A 12 -1.76 9.06 11.73
N VAL A 13 -0.98 9.74 10.87
CA VAL A 13 0.48 9.80 11.02
C VAL A 13 0.88 10.74 12.16
N TYR A 14 0.23 11.90 12.29
CA TYR A 14 0.55 12.90 13.29
C TYR A 14 0.32 12.39 14.72
N ASP A 15 -0.86 11.84 14.99
CA ASP A 15 -1.25 11.36 16.31
C ASP A 15 -0.35 10.21 16.80
N TYR A 16 0.18 9.40 15.88
CA TYR A 16 1.04 8.24 16.19
C TYR A 16 2.51 8.42 15.79
N LEU A 17 2.95 9.64 15.47
CA LEU A 17 4.25 9.91 14.84
C LEU A 17 5.42 9.28 15.60
N GLY A 18 5.45 9.40 16.92
CA GLY A 18 6.51 8.82 17.75
C GLY A 18 6.59 7.30 17.67
N ARG A 19 5.45 6.59 17.74
CA ARG A 19 5.39 5.12 17.61
C ARG A 19 5.79 4.71 16.20
N LEU A 20 5.35 5.44 15.19
CA LEU A 20 5.66 5.15 13.79
C LEU A 20 7.14 5.32 13.46
N ILE A 21 7.81 6.36 13.97
CA ILE A 21 9.25 6.56 13.79
C ILE A 21 10.03 5.38 14.38
N VAL A 22 9.73 5.00 15.63
CA VAL A 22 10.42 3.89 16.30
C VAL A 22 10.17 2.57 15.57
N ALA A 23 8.92 2.29 15.18
CA ALA A 23 8.59 1.10 14.40
C ALA A 23 9.30 1.07 13.04
N ASN A 24 9.36 2.21 12.34
CA ASN A 24 10.05 2.33 11.05
C ASN A 24 11.57 2.10 11.19
N ILE A 25 12.21 2.66 12.23
CA ILE A 25 13.63 2.44 12.53
C ILE A 25 13.90 0.93 12.76
N ILE A 26 13.12 0.28 13.61
CA ILE A 26 13.26 -1.16 13.89
C ILE A 26 13.12 -1.98 12.60
N LEU A 27 12.08 -1.69 11.81
CA LEU A 27 11.85 -2.39 10.54
C LEU A 27 12.98 -2.14 9.54
N CYS A 28 13.45 -0.91 9.41
CA CYS A 28 14.59 -0.58 8.55
C CYS A 28 15.86 -1.33 8.98
N LEU A 29 16.18 -1.40 10.27
CA LEU A 29 17.33 -2.16 10.76
C LEU A 29 17.21 -3.65 10.44
N ILE A 30 16.04 -4.24 10.64
CA ILE A 30 15.77 -5.66 10.30
C ILE A 30 15.93 -5.89 8.80
N ILE A 31 15.32 -5.04 7.98
CA ILE A 31 15.37 -5.13 6.51
C ILE A 31 16.80 -4.99 6.02
N THR A 32 17.52 -3.95 6.45
CA THR A 32 18.90 -3.72 6.05
C THR A 32 19.79 -4.89 6.46
N GLY A 33 19.62 -5.41 7.68
CA GLY A 33 20.35 -6.60 8.14
C GLY A 33 20.07 -7.85 7.29
N LEU A 34 18.81 -8.09 6.94
CA LEU A 34 18.42 -9.20 6.05
C LEU A 34 19.00 -9.03 4.65
N ILE A 35 18.92 -7.82 4.09
CA ILE A 35 19.51 -7.50 2.78
C ILE A 35 21.02 -7.76 2.79
N SER A 36 21.73 -7.28 3.81
CA SER A 36 23.17 -7.50 3.95
C SER A 36 23.51 -8.99 4.05
N ALA A 37 22.75 -9.77 4.82
CA ALA A 37 22.94 -11.21 4.94
C ALA A 37 22.68 -11.95 3.62
N ILE A 38 21.58 -11.62 2.93
CA ILE A 38 21.25 -12.18 1.61
C ILE A 38 22.35 -11.85 0.60
N TRP A 39 22.80 -10.61 0.58
CA TRP A 39 23.82 -10.17 -0.36
C TRP A 39 25.16 -10.87 -0.10
N ALA A 40 25.57 -10.99 1.17
CA ALA A 40 26.76 -11.74 1.55
C ALA A 40 26.67 -13.22 1.13
N ALA A 41 25.50 -13.85 1.32
CA ALA A 41 25.27 -15.23 0.92
C ALA A 41 25.17 -15.42 -0.60
N GLY A 42 24.62 -14.44 -1.32
CA GLY A 42 24.48 -14.45 -2.77
C GLY A 42 25.74 -14.05 -3.53
N TYR A 43 26.70 -13.40 -2.88
CA TYR A 43 27.93 -12.90 -3.51
C TYR A 43 28.79 -13.98 -4.20
N PRO A 44 28.97 -15.20 -3.65
CA PRO A 44 29.70 -16.25 -4.36
C PRO A 44 28.99 -16.68 -5.66
N LEU A 45 27.65 -16.74 -5.64
CA LEU A 45 26.84 -17.07 -6.80
C LEU A 45 26.91 -15.95 -7.86
N TYR A 46 26.95 -14.69 -7.43
CA TYR A 46 27.19 -13.53 -8.29
C TYR A 46 28.49 -13.66 -9.08
N MET A 47 29.56 -14.01 -8.38
CA MET A 47 30.89 -14.16 -8.97
C MET A 47 30.94 -15.33 -9.97
N ALA A 48 30.15 -16.39 -9.74
CA ALA A 48 30.10 -17.56 -10.61
C ALA A 48 29.26 -17.37 -11.88
N MET A 49 28.13 -16.64 -11.82
CA MET A 49 27.14 -16.58 -12.92
C MET A 49 27.36 -15.43 -13.93
N GLY A 50 28.37 -14.59 -13.74
CA GLY A 50 28.68 -13.46 -14.63
C GLY A 50 27.77 -12.24 -14.41
N LYS A 51 28.37 -11.05 -14.55
CA LYS A 51 27.78 -9.76 -14.12
C LYS A 51 26.48 -9.35 -14.85
N ALA A 52 26.24 -9.89 -16.05
CA ALA A 52 25.19 -9.40 -16.96
C ALA A 52 23.77 -9.94 -16.66
N LEU A 53 23.64 -11.08 -15.96
CA LEU A 53 22.35 -11.73 -15.69
C LEU A 53 21.96 -11.72 -14.20
N PHE A 54 22.95 -11.65 -13.31
CA PHE A 54 22.73 -11.81 -11.87
C PHE A 54 22.18 -10.55 -11.18
N LEU A 55 22.56 -9.36 -11.66
CA LEU A 55 22.28 -8.08 -10.98
C LEU A 55 20.79 -7.68 -10.98
N PRO A 56 20.03 -7.81 -12.09
CA PRO A 56 18.62 -7.44 -12.10
C PRO A 56 17.75 -8.47 -11.37
N ALA A 57 17.95 -9.76 -11.64
CA ALA A 57 17.05 -10.83 -11.19
C ALA A 57 17.18 -11.18 -9.70
N LEU A 58 18.38 -11.06 -9.11
CA LEU A 58 18.60 -11.42 -7.71
C LEU A 58 18.45 -10.21 -6.78
N GLY A 59 18.82 -9.01 -7.24
CA GLY A 59 18.76 -7.78 -6.44
C GLY A 59 17.34 -7.26 -6.23
N ILE A 60 16.52 -7.22 -7.29
CA ILE A 60 15.16 -6.68 -7.23
C ILE A 60 14.21 -7.75 -6.65
N GLY A 61 14.34 -9.00 -7.10
CA GLY A 61 13.60 -10.15 -6.59
C GLY A 61 13.74 -10.34 -5.07
N LEU A 62 14.94 -10.51 -4.52
CA LEU A 62 15.10 -10.73 -3.07
C LEU A 62 14.74 -9.51 -2.22
N PHE A 63 15.04 -8.30 -2.70
CA PHE A 63 14.70 -7.05 -2.02
C PHE A 63 13.19 -6.91 -1.87
N LEU A 64 12.44 -7.05 -2.97
CA LEU A 64 11.00 -6.90 -2.91
C LEU A 64 10.32 -8.06 -2.15
N THR A 65 10.86 -9.28 -2.22
CA THR A 65 10.18 -10.47 -1.66
C THR A 65 10.26 -10.51 -0.13
N ILE A 66 11.36 -9.99 0.46
CA ILE A 66 11.59 -10.08 1.91
C ILE A 66 11.33 -8.73 2.60
N ALA A 67 11.69 -7.60 1.96
CA ALA A 67 11.64 -6.29 2.62
C ALA A 67 10.26 -5.62 2.60
N LEU A 68 9.38 -5.91 1.63
CA LEU A 68 8.06 -5.27 1.54
C LEU A 68 6.96 -5.92 2.39
N PRO A 69 6.77 -7.26 2.41
CA PRO A 69 5.64 -7.85 3.15
C PRO A 69 5.81 -7.79 4.66
N PHE A 70 7.05 -7.76 5.16
CA PHE A 70 7.34 -7.75 6.61
C PHE A 70 6.88 -6.44 7.29
N PRO A 71 7.28 -5.24 6.82
CA PRO A 71 6.73 -3.97 7.29
C PRO A 71 5.25 -3.80 6.98
N ALA A 72 4.81 -4.23 5.80
CA ALA A 72 3.43 -4.06 5.38
C ALA A 72 2.47 -4.80 6.32
N ALA A 73 2.77 -6.04 6.72
CA ALA A 73 1.92 -6.82 7.62
C ALA A 73 1.69 -6.12 8.97
N ALA A 74 2.78 -5.69 9.62
CA ALA A 74 2.72 -5.10 10.95
C ALA A 74 2.11 -3.69 10.90
N MET A 75 2.56 -2.84 9.96
CA MET A 75 2.10 -1.46 9.87
C MET A 75 0.66 -1.35 9.39
N ILE A 76 0.24 -2.15 8.41
CA ILE A 76 -1.14 -2.08 7.92
C ILE A 76 -2.12 -2.60 8.98
N HIS A 77 -1.73 -3.62 9.75
CA HIS A 77 -2.51 -4.06 10.91
C HIS A 77 -2.61 -2.98 12.00
N PHE A 78 -1.49 -2.31 12.31
CA PHE A 78 -1.49 -1.17 13.21
C PHE A 78 -2.48 -0.08 12.74
N PHE A 79 -2.42 0.31 11.45
CA PHE A 79 -3.32 1.32 10.91
C PHE A 79 -4.77 0.84 10.76
N SER A 80 -5.03 -0.46 10.62
CA SER A 80 -6.40 -0.98 10.68
C SER A 80 -7.01 -0.74 12.06
N LEU A 81 -6.25 -0.97 13.15
CA LEU A 81 -6.70 -0.68 14.51
C LEU A 81 -6.95 0.81 14.73
N VAL A 82 -6.05 1.68 14.24
CA VAL A 82 -6.24 3.14 14.28
C VAL A 82 -7.53 3.56 13.58
N SER A 83 -7.83 2.97 12.42
CA SER A 83 -9.06 3.25 11.67
C SER A 83 -10.32 2.71 12.32
N ASP A 84 -10.19 1.66 13.13
CA ASP A 84 -11.25 1.09 13.95
C ASP A 84 -11.35 1.75 15.33
N GLU A 85 -10.68 2.88 15.52
CA GLU A 85 -10.67 3.68 16.76
C GLU A 85 -10.13 2.96 17.99
N HIS A 86 -9.40 1.88 17.80
CA HIS A 86 -8.66 1.22 18.87
C HIS A 86 -7.30 1.91 19.03
N GLU A 87 -6.84 2.09 20.28
CA GLU A 87 -5.49 2.58 20.53
C GLU A 87 -4.50 1.43 20.32
N PRO A 88 -3.64 1.47 19.29
CA PRO A 88 -2.77 0.34 18.97
C PRO A 88 -1.55 0.28 19.90
N GLU A 89 -1.33 -0.88 20.51
CA GLU A 89 -0.17 -1.17 21.35
C GLU A 89 1.02 -1.72 20.53
N TRP A 90 2.21 -1.71 21.14
CA TRP A 90 3.40 -2.36 20.57
C TRP A 90 3.23 -3.87 20.34
N ARG A 91 2.34 -4.51 21.11
CA ARG A 91 2.04 -5.93 20.98
C ARG A 91 1.32 -6.22 19.66
N ASP A 92 0.50 -5.28 19.19
CA ASP A 92 -0.27 -5.41 17.96
C ASP A 92 0.62 -5.42 16.72
N PHE A 93 1.77 -4.74 16.74
CA PHE A 93 2.77 -4.88 15.67
C PHE A 93 3.23 -6.32 15.50
N LYS A 94 3.53 -6.99 16.62
CA LYS A 94 3.98 -8.39 16.63
C LYS A 94 2.85 -9.34 16.24
N GLU A 95 1.62 -9.04 16.66
CA GLU A 95 0.44 -9.80 16.27
C GLU A 95 0.14 -9.66 14.78
N GLY A 96 0.14 -8.44 14.26
CA GLY A 96 -0.04 -8.15 12.83
C GLY A 96 0.99 -8.88 11.98
N LEU A 97 2.25 -8.88 12.41
CA LEU A 97 3.30 -9.66 11.75
C LEU A 97 2.98 -11.17 11.79
N LYS A 98 2.71 -11.75 12.96
CA LYS A 98 2.43 -13.20 13.08
C LYS A 98 1.23 -13.64 12.24
N THR A 99 0.17 -12.83 12.24
CA THR A 99 -1.11 -13.18 11.62
C THR A 99 -1.09 -12.96 10.11
N HIS A 100 -0.48 -11.87 9.64
CA HIS A 100 -0.61 -11.44 8.23
C HIS A 100 0.66 -11.61 7.39
N TYR A 101 1.81 -11.97 7.98
CA TYR A 101 3.06 -12.06 7.22
C TYR A 101 3.02 -13.09 6.08
N ILE A 102 2.68 -14.35 6.36
CA ILE A 102 2.71 -15.40 5.33
C ILE A 102 1.74 -15.12 4.16
N PRO A 103 0.48 -14.72 4.41
CA PRO A 103 -0.40 -14.40 3.30
C PRO A 103 0.03 -13.18 2.49
N LEU A 104 0.50 -12.11 3.15
CA LEU A 104 1.00 -10.93 2.44
C LEU A 104 2.27 -11.27 1.66
N LEU A 105 3.18 -12.09 2.19
CA LEU A 105 4.34 -12.60 1.49
C LEU A 105 3.94 -13.30 0.17
N LYS A 106 2.88 -14.12 0.19
CA LYS A 106 2.36 -14.77 -1.03
C LYS A 106 1.82 -13.74 -2.04
N ILE A 107 1.06 -12.75 -1.57
CA ILE A 107 0.54 -11.68 -2.44
C ILE A 107 1.69 -10.88 -3.05
N THR A 108 2.68 -10.49 -2.25
CA THR A 108 3.88 -9.77 -2.69
C THR A 108 4.68 -10.58 -3.71
N ALA A 109 4.88 -11.88 -3.48
CA ALA A 109 5.59 -12.75 -4.43
C ALA A 109 4.93 -12.77 -5.82
N VAL A 110 3.60 -12.80 -5.89
CA VAL A 110 2.86 -12.72 -7.17
C VAL A 110 3.08 -11.37 -7.86
N PHE A 111 2.99 -10.25 -7.12
CA PHE A 111 3.26 -8.93 -7.70
C PHE A 111 4.70 -8.81 -8.20
N ILE A 112 5.68 -9.34 -7.47
CA ILE A 112 7.10 -9.31 -7.86
C ILE A 112 7.31 -10.07 -9.16
N ILE A 113 6.81 -11.30 -9.25
CA ILE A 113 6.91 -12.09 -10.49
C ILE A 113 6.29 -11.31 -11.66
N ALA A 114 5.12 -10.69 -11.45
CA ALA A 114 4.47 -9.89 -12.49
C ALA A 114 5.31 -8.65 -12.88
N PHE A 115 5.86 -7.92 -11.91
CA PHE A 115 6.72 -6.76 -12.15
C PHE A 115 8.02 -7.14 -12.85
N GLU A 116 8.68 -8.21 -12.43
CA GLU A 116 9.90 -8.73 -13.06
C GLU A 116 9.64 -9.13 -14.51
N LEU A 117 8.56 -9.86 -14.78
CA LEU A 117 8.17 -10.21 -16.15
C LEU A 117 7.94 -8.98 -17.01
N LEU A 118 7.20 -7.98 -16.51
CA LEU A 118 6.97 -6.73 -17.25
C LEU A 118 8.26 -5.94 -17.48
N PHE A 119 9.13 -5.88 -16.46
CA PHE A 119 10.39 -5.18 -16.53
C PHE A 119 11.34 -5.82 -17.55
N LEU A 120 11.49 -7.15 -17.53
CA LEU A 120 12.27 -7.90 -18.51
C LEU A 120 11.73 -7.70 -19.93
N ASN A 121 10.41 -7.67 -20.11
CA ASN A 121 9.80 -7.35 -21.40
C ASN A 121 10.18 -5.93 -21.85
N ILE A 122 10.01 -4.92 -21.00
CA ILE A 122 10.39 -3.54 -21.30
C ILE A 122 11.87 -3.44 -21.72
N LEU A 123 12.78 -4.07 -20.98
CA LEU A 123 14.20 -4.10 -21.30
C LEU A 123 14.49 -4.79 -22.63
N PHE A 124 13.80 -5.90 -22.92
CA PHE A 124 13.92 -6.61 -24.18
C PHE A 124 13.55 -5.73 -25.37
N TYR A 125 12.40 -5.04 -25.30
CA TYR A 125 11.89 -4.21 -26.39
C TYR A 125 12.65 -2.88 -26.57
N ILE A 126 13.25 -2.31 -25.52
CA ILE A 126 14.03 -1.06 -25.60
C ILE A 126 15.44 -1.30 -26.19
N ARG A 127 15.95 -2.53 -26.18
CA ARG A 127 17.34 -2.81 -26.57
C ARG A 127 17.58 -2.43 -28.05
N PRO A 128 18.66 -1.68 -28.37
CA PRO A 128 18.92 -1.17 -29.72
C PRO A 128 18.99 -2.23 -30.84
N HIS A 129 19.32 -3.48 -30.49
CA HIS A 129 19.42 -4.62 -31.41
C HIS A 129 18.32 -5.68 -31.18
N GLY A 130 17.28 -5.36 -30.40
CA GLY A 130 16.22 -6.31 -30.06
C GLY A 130 15.24 -6.59 -31.21
N PHE A 131 15.12 -5.69 -32.18
CA PHE A 131 14.18 -5.80 -33.30
C PHE A 131 14.78 -5.34 -34.63
N ALA A 132 14.27 -5.91 -35.72
CA ALA A 132 14.47 -5.37 -37.06
C ALA A 132 13.94 -3.92 -37.11
N PRO A 133 14.60 -3.00 -37.86
CA PRO A 133 14.19 -1.59 -37.93
C PRO A 133 12.70 -1.39 -38.26
N ALA A 134 12.13 -2.24 -39.11
CA ALA A 134 10.73 -2.21 -39.51
C ALA A 134 9.73 -2.44 -38.36
N LEU A 135 10.13 -3.16 -37.31
CA LEU A 135 9.26 -3.50 -36.16
C LEU A 135 9.48 -2.59 -34.95
N LYS A 136 10.36 -1.59 -35.05
CA LYS A 136 10.71 -0.70 -33.93
C LYS A 136 9.50 0.04 -33.36
N MET A 137 8.60 0.53 -34.21
CA MET A 137 7.39 1.22 -33.78
C MET A 137 6.45 0.30 -32.99
N ALA A 138 6.23 -0.93 -33.47
CA ALA A 138 5.42 -1.92 -32.77
C ALA A 138 6.02 -2.27 -31.40
N GLY A 139 7.35 -2.42 -31.32
CA GLY A 139 8.06 -2.63 -30.06
C GLY A 139 7.83 -1.50 -29.06
N MET A 140 7.88 -0.24 -29.50
CA MET A 140 7.62 0.92 -28.62
C MET A 140 6.17 0.97 -28.10
N VAL A 141 5.19 0.57 -28.90
CA VAL A 141 3.79 0.45 -28.46
C VAL A 141 3.65 -0.61 -27.38
N ILE A 142 4.30 -1.77 -27.55
CA ILE A 142 4.30 -2.84 -26.54
C ILE A 142 4.96 -2.37 -25.24
N VAL A 143 6.07 -1.62 -25.31
CA VAL A 143 6.70 -1.00 -24.13
C VAL A 143 5.73 -0.09 -23.39
N GLY A 144 5.02 0.78 -24.13
CA GLY A 144 4.01 1.66 -23.55
C GLY A 144 2.90 0.88 -22.85
N LEU A 145 2.42 -0.21 -23.45
CA LEU A 145 1.42 -1.09 -22.86
C LEU A 145 1.94 -1.81 -21.60
N CYS A 146 3.15 -2.37 -21.64
CA CYS A 146 3.78 -3.00 -20.48
C CYS A 146 3.95 -2.00 -19.33
N PHE A 147 4.38 -0.77 -19.62
CA PHE A 147 4.50 0.29 -18.63
C PHE A 147 3.14 0.67 -18.03
N TRP A 148 2.07 0.74 -18.84
CA TRP A 148 0.73 0.98 -18.32
C TRP A 148 0.24 -0.14 -17.40
N ILE A 149 0.43 -1.40 -17.79
CA ILE A 149 0.11 -2.57 -16.95
C ILE A 149 0.93 -2.54 -15.66
N PHE A 150 2.20 -2.13 -15.73
CA PHE A 150 3.06 -1.96 -14.56
C PHE A 150 2.46 -0.94 -13.58
N LEU A 151 2.09 0.26 -14.04
CA LEU A 151 1.45 1.28 -13.19
C LEU A 151 0.14 0.78 -12.59
N TYR A 152 -0.66 0.07 -13.39
CA TYR A 152 -1.93 -0.50 -12.93
C TYR A 152 -1.73 -1.56 -11.83
N LEU A 153 -0.73 -2.44 -11.98
CA LEU A 153 -0.37 -3.40 -10.93
C LEU A 153 0.14 -2.71 -9.66
N ALA A 154 0.91 -1.63 -9.80
CA ALA A 154 1.33 -0.83 -8.65
C ALA A 154 0.13 -0.23 -7.92
N ALA A 155 -0.86 0.28 -8.66
CA ALA A 155 -2.11 0.77 -8.07
C ALA A 155 -2.89 -0.33 -7.36
N MET A 156 -2.96 -1.55 -7.94
CA MET A 156 -3.62 -2.69 -7.30
C MET A 156 -2.97 -3.05 -5.97
N MET A 157 -1.65 -2.97 -5.88
CA MET A 157 -0.91 -3.28 -4.65
C MET A 157 -1.30 -2.35 -3.48
N LEU A 158 -1.70 -1.10 -3.77
CA LEU A 158 -2.18 -0.16 -2.75
C LEU A 158 -3.44 -0.64 -2.02
N TYR A 159 -4.29 -1.39 -2.72
CA TYR A 159 -5.52 -1.95 -2.16
C TYR A 159 -5.34 -3.39 -1.68
N ALA A 160 -4.52 -4.18 -2.37
CA ALA A 160 -4.39 -5.61 -2.11
C ALA A 160 -3.94 -5.94 -0.68
N TYR A 161 -3.09 -5.10 -0.08
CA TYR A 161 -2.60 -5.35 1.27
C TYR A 161 -3.65 -5.00 2.34
N PRO A 162 -4.19 -3.76 2.41
CA PRO A 162 -5.22 -3.44 3.40
C PRO A 162 -6.48 -4.28 3.20
N LEU A 163 -6.88 -4.60 1.97
CA LEU A 163 -8.02 -5.48 1.71
C LEU A 163 -7.84 -6.86 2.35
N TYR A 164 -6.63 -7.42 2.27
CA TYR A 164 -6.33 -8.70 2.91
C TYR A 164 -6.35 -8.59 4.44
N VAL A 165 -5.76 -7.54 5.01
CA VAL A 165 -5.69 -7.35 6.47
C VAL A 165 -7.10 -7.15 7.07
N HIS A 166 -7.90 -6.28 6.46
CA HIS A 166 -9.25 -5.94 6.92
C HIS A 166 -10.25 -7.07 6.70
N GLN A 167 -10.26 -7.72 5.53
CA GLN A 167 -11.33 -8.65 5.15
C GLN A 167 -10.91 -10.13 5.18
N ARG A 168 -9.62 -10.43 5.34
CA ARG A 168 -9.05 -11.80 5.32
C ARG A 168 -9.51 -12.63 4.12
N VAL A 169 -9.69 -11.98 2.97
CA VAL A 169 -10.18 -12.60 1.74
C VAL A 169 -9.14 -13.52 1.12
N GLY A 170 -9.60 -14.63 0.52
CA GLY A 170 -8.73 -15.53 -0.24
C GLY A 170 -8.02 -14.80 -1.40
N MET A 171 -6.80 -15.25 -1.72
CA MET A 171 -5.89 -14.58 -2.67
C MET A 171 -6.54 -14.21 -4.02
N LYS A 172 -7.29 -15.14 -4.65
CA LYS A 172 -8.01 -14.87 -5.91
C LYS A 172 -9.02 -13.73 -5.77
N LYS A 173 -9.82 -13.74 -4.69
CA LYS A 173 -10.81 -12.69 -4.41
C LYS A 173 -10.13 -11.36 -4.11
N ASN A 174 -8.99 -11.39 -3.43
CA ASN A 174 -8.18 -10.20 -3.13
C ASN A 174 -7.73 -9.48 -4.41
N PHE A 175 -7.18 -10.22 -5.38
CA PHE A 175 -6.75 -9.64 -6.66
C PHE A 175 -7.92 -9.10 -7.47
N ILE A 176 -9.04 -9.84 -7.58
CA ILE A 176 -10.22 -9.40 -8.33
C ILE A 176 -10.81 -8.13 -7.71
N ARG A 177 -10.95 -8.08 -6.38
CA ARG A 177 -11.45 -6.89 -5.67
C ARG A 177 -10.51 -5.71 -5.85
N SER A 178 -9.20 -5.91 -5.69
CA SER A 178 -8.20 -4.85 -5.89
C SER A 178 -8.23 -4.31 -7.33
N PHE A 179 -8.41 -5.17 -8.33
CA PHE A 179 -8.59 -4.79 -9.73
C PHE A 179 -9.82 -3.90 -9.90
N ILE A 180 -10.97 -4.33 -9.38
CA ILE A 180 -12.23 -3.57 -9.45
C ILE A 180 -12.09 -2.21 -8.75
N LEU A 181 -11.46 -2.17 -7.57
CA LEU A 181 -11.25 -0.95 -6.80
C LEU A 181 -10.38 0.07 -7.54
N VAL A 182 -9.30 -0.36 -8.20
CA VAL A 182 -8.47 0.51 -9.03
C VAL A 182 -9.26 1.02 -10.24
N MET A 183 -10.03 0.14 -10.90
CA MET A 183 -10.83 0.52 -12.07
C MET A 183 -11.86 1.61 -11.73
N ASP A 184 -12.61 1.46 -10.63
CA ASP A 184 -13.65 2.41 -10.25
C ASP A 184 -13.09 3.69 -9.59
N ASN A 185 -11.83 3.68 -9.14
CA ASN A 185 -11.19 4.80 -8.46
C ASN A 185 -9.83 5.15 -9.08
N LEU A 186 -9.73 5.13 -10.41
CA LEU A 186 -8.46 5.30 -11.12
C LEU A 186 -7.76 6.61 -10.75
N GLY A 187 -8.48 7.75 -10.75
CA GLY A 187 -7.90 9.06 -10.44
C GLY A 187 -7.31 9.15 -9.04
N VAL A 188 -8.01 8.63 -8.03
CA VAL A 188 -7.54 8.62 -6.64
C VAL A 188 -6.33 7.68 -6.48
N SER A 189 -6.37 6.52 -7.15
CA SER A 189 -5.27 5.55 -7.14
C SER A 189 -4.00 6.11 -7.76
N VAL A 190 -4.11 6.82 -8.89
CA VAL A 190 -2.98 7.50 -9.55
C VAL A 190 -2.41 8.59 -8.66
N LEU A 191 -3.25 9.42 -8.03
CA LEU A 191 -2.77 10.45 -7.10
C LEU A 191 -2.06 9.84 -5.88
N ALA A 192 -2.57 8.74 -5.33
CA ALA A 192 -1.91 8.02 -4.25
C ALA A 192 -0.55 7.44 -4.68
N LEU A 193 -0.45 6.88 -5.89
CA LEU A 193 0.83 6.44 -6.45
C LEU A 193 1.82 7.59 -6.61
N LEU A 194 1.39 8.74 -7.15
CA LEU A 194 2.24 9.92 -7.28
C LEU A 194 2.73 10.43 -5.92
N LEU A 195 1.86 10.41 -4.90
CA LEU A 195 2.24 10.79 -3.54
C LEU A 195 3.27 9.82 -2.94
N LEU A 196 3.12 8.51 -3.16
CA LEU A 196 4.13 7.52 -2.77
C LEU A 196 5.45 7.76 -3.48
N LEU A 197 5.42 7.94 -4.81
CA LEU A 197 6.63 8.26 -5.57
C LEU A 197 7.29 9.53 -5.05
N GLY A 198 6.51 10.53 -4.63
CA GLY A 198 6.98 11.72 -3.94
C GLY A 198 7.70 11.41 -2.63
N PHE A 199 7.11 10.58 -1.75
CA PHE A 199 7.76 10.16 -0.50
C PHE A 199 9.05 9.38 -0.73
N TRP A 200 9.06 8.45 -1.67
CA TRP A 200 10.27 7.72 -2.07
C TRP A 200 11.32 8.66 -2.67
N GLY A 201 10.92 9.58 -3.55
CA GLY A 201 11.79 10.59 -4.14
C GLY A 201 12.44 11.50 -3.09
N LEU A 202 11.67 12.03 -2.14
CA LEU A 202 12.17 12.78 -0.99
C LEU A 202 13.10 11.93 -0.12
N GLY A 203 12.76 10.65 0.04
CA GLY A 203 13.62 9.62 0.64
C GLY A 203 15.02 9.59 0.02
N PHE A 204 15.10 9.51 -1.30
CA PHE A 204 16.38 9.51 -2.02
C PHE A 204 17.09 10.87 -1.95
N MET A 205 16.36 11.99 -2.09
CA MET A 205 16.95 13.34 -2.01
C MET A 205 17.57 13.64 -0.66
N THR A 206 17.00 13.11 0.42
CA THR A 206 17.52 13.22 1.80
C THR A 206 18.60 12.18 2.11
N ARG A 207 19.22 11.57 1.09
CA ARG A 207 20.23 10.51 1.21
C ARG A 207 19.77 9.32 2.07
N GLY A 208 18.48 9.00 2.02
CA GLY A 208 17.89 7.86 2.72
C GLY A 208 17.41 8.15 4.14
N VAL A 209 17.63 9.35 4.70
CA VAL A 209 17.18 9.68 6.07
C VAL A 209 15.67 9.52 6.21
N LEU A 210 14.89 10.04 5.26
CA LEU A 210 13.42 9.91 5.31
C LEU A 210 12.95 8.47 5.05
N ILE A 211 13.71 7.69 4.26
CA ILE A 211 13.46 6.25 4.08
C ILE A 211 13.57 5.53 5.43
N PHE A 212 14.62 5.86 6.18
CA PHE A 212 14.92 5.27 7.48
C PHE A 212 13.94 5.70 8.59
N LEU A 213 13.41 6.93 8.53
CA LEU A 213 12.55 7.45 9.57
C LEU A 213 11.06 7.20 9.37
N LEU A 214 10.53 7.30 8.14
CA LEU A 214 9.07 7.39 7.94
C LEU A 214 8.51 6.64 6.75
N ASN A 215 9.31 6.27 5.74
CA ASN A 215 8.74 5.89 4.44
C ASN A 215 7.85 4.63 4.47
N LEU A 216 8.19 3.61 5.27
CA LEU A 216 7.35 2.40 5.37
C LEU A 216 6.05 2.69 6.12
N ALA A 217 6.14 3.45 7.22
CA ALA A 217 4.98 3.90 7.98
C ALA A 217 4.05 4.77 7.13
N MET A 218 4.60 5.74 6.39
CA MET A 218 3.84 6.62 5.49
C MET A 218 3.17 5.83 4.36
N THR A 219 3.87 4.85 3.79
CA THR A 219 3.29 3.99 2.75
C THR A 219 2.10 3.19 3.29
N ALA A 220 2.25 2.56 4.46
CA ALA A 220 1.18 1.79 5.07
C ALA A 220 -0.01 2.67 5.50
N ALA A 221 0.25 3.83 6.10
CA ALA A 221 -0.77 4.81 6.47
C ALA A 221 -1.58 5.27 5.25
N LEU A 222 -0.89 5.59 4.15
CA LEU A 222 -1.54 6.03 2.92
C LEU A 222 -2.37 4.91 2.28
N CYS A 223 -1.83 3.68 2.21
CA CYS A 223 -2.58 2.53 1.69
C CYS A 223 -3.83 2.25 2.52
N ASN A 224 -3.71 2.29 3.85
CA ASN A 224 -4.83 2.07 4.75
C ASN A 224 -5.89 3.19 4.65
N SER A 225 -5.47 4.46 4.67
CA SER A 225 -6.37 5.60 4.51
C SER A 225 -7.09 5.58 3.16
N LEU A 226 -6.37 5.25 2.09
CA LEU A 226 -6.93 5.07 0.75
C LEU A 226 -8.00 3.98 0.75
N TYR A 227 -7.68 2.81 1.29
CA TYR A 227 -8.61 1.68 1.39
C TYR A 227 -9.87 2.05 2.18
N VAL A 228 -9.73 2.60 3.39
CA VAL A 228 -10.88 2.88 4.26
C VAL A 228 -11.82 3.90 3.60
N ASN A 229 -11.29 5.02 3.08
CA ASN A 229 -12.13 6.02 2.42
C ASN A 229 -12.82 5.49 1.16
N VAL A 230 -12.15 4.61 0.41
CA VAL A 230 -12.74 3.97 -0.76
C VAL A 230 -13.84 2.99 -0.37
N MET A 231 -13.64 2.20 0.69
CA MET A 231 -14.67 1.30 1.22
C MET A 231 -15.86 2.05 1.81
N GLU A 232 -15.64 3.11 2.58
CA GLU A 232 -16.69 3.99 3.11
C GLU A 232 -17.58 4.56 2.00
N LYS A 233 -16.99 4.90 0.83
CA LYS A 233 -17.78 5.33 -0.35
C LYS A 233 -18.72 4.23 -0.84
N TYR A 234 -18.33 2.96 -0.80
CA TYR A 234 -19.20 1.86 -1.22
C TYR A 234 -20.23 1.51 -0.17
N GLU A 235 -19.84 1.48 1.11
CA GLU A 235 -20.74 1.25 2.23
C GLU A 235 -21.84 2.33 2.27
N ALA A 236 -21.50 3.60 2.07
CA ALA A 236 -22.48 4.69 1.99
C ALA A 236 -23.44 4.54 0.79
N LYS A 237 -22.96 4.07 -0.35
CA LYS A 237 -23.81 3.81 -1.53
C LYS A 237 -24.75 2.62 -1.30
N GLU A 238 -24.26 1.57 -0.65
CA GLU A 238 -25.06 0.40 -0.29
C GLU A 238 -26.10 0.75 0.76
N ALA A 239 -25.74 1.55 1.77
CA ALA A 239 -26.66 2.08 2.77
C ALA A 239 -27.74 2.97 2.12
N ALA A 240 -27.36 3.90 1.23
CA ALA A 240 -28.33 4.75 0.52
C ALA A 240 -29.29 3.93 -0.35
N LYS A 241 -28.79 2.90 -1.04
CA LYS A 241 -29.64 2.00 -1.83
C LYS A 241 -30.61 1.21 -0.95
N ASN A 242 -30.13 0.68 0.18
CA ASN A 242 -30.97 -0.03 1.14
C ASN A 242 -31.99 0.91 1.80
N GLN A 243 -31.63 2.19 2.03
CA GLN A 243 -32.55 3.20 2.53
C GLN A 243 -33.63 3.57 1.50
N ASP A 244 -33.30 3.68 0.22
CA ASP A 244 -34.30 3.92 -0.83
C ASP A 244 -35.28 2.72 -0.93
N GLU A 245 -34.78 1.49 -0.78
CA GLU A 245 -35.62 0.29 -0.67
C GLU A 245 -36.41 0.25 0.66
N SER A 246 -35.86 0.79 1.76
CA SER A 246 -36.51 0.84 3.08
C SER A 246 -37.29 2.13 3.35
N LEU A 247 -37.35 3.11 2.45
CA LEU A 247 -38.25 4.26 2.63
C LEU A 247 -39.73 3.84 2.43
N GLU A 248 -39.95 2.60 1.99
CA GLU A 248 -41.22 1.87 2.16
C GLU A 248 -41.41 1.26 3.57
N SER A 249 -40.36 1.15 4.40
CA SER A 249 -40.40 0.62 5.77
C SER A 249 -39.40 1.29 6.75
N ARG A 250 -39.93 2.16 7.64
CA ARG A 250 -39.15 2.88 8.70
C ARG A 250 -38.09 1.97 9.36
N PRO A 251 -36.91 2.51 9.74
CA PRO A 251 -35.83 1.73 10.35
C PRO A 251 -36.36 0.95 11.56
N ALA A 252 -36.39 -0.36 11.44
CA ALA A 252 -37.10 -1.24 12.37
C ALA A 252 -36.27 -1.60 13.61
N SER A 253 -34.96 -1.29 13.62
CA SER A 253 -34.03 -1.81 14.60
C SER A 253 -33.07 -0.76 15.14
N TRP A 254 -32.86 -0.78 16.45
CA TRP A 254 -31.89 0.04 17.16
C TRP A 254 -30.44 -0.20 16.69
N LYS A 255 -30.15 -1.36 16.09
CA LYS A 255 -28.84 -1.64 15.49
C LYS A 255 -28.54 -0.74 14.30
N ASP A 256 -29.56 -0.41 13.49
CA ASP A 256 -29.39 0.40 12.29
C ASP A 256 -29.12 1.86 12.69
N ILE A 257 -29.85 2.36 13.70
CA ILE A 257 -29.63 3.69 14.30
C ILE A 257 -28.22 3.80 14.88
N LYS A 258 -27.77 2.80 15.64
CA LYS A 258 -26.41 2.79 16.19
C LYS A 258 -25.33 2.72 15.11
N HIS A 259 -25.59 2.02 14.01
CA HIS A 259 -24.66 1.95 12.90
C HIS A 259 -24.53 3.32 12.21
N GLU A 260 -25.63 4.03 12.01
CA GLU A 260 -25.62 5.40 11.49
C GLU A 260 -24.88 6.38 12.43
N GLU A 261 -25.14 6.29 13.74
CA GLU A 261 -24.47 7.12 14.75
C GLU A 261 -22.95 6.85 14.78
N PHE A 262 -22.54 5.59 14.69
CA PHE A 262 -21.13 5.19 14.60
C PHE A 262 -20.46 5.75 13.34
N ILE A 263 -21.11 5.70 12.18
CA ILE A 263 -20.60 6.30 10.94
C ILE A 263 -20.41 7.81 11.10
N HIS A 264 -21.40 8.48 11.72
CA HIS A 264 -21.36 9.92 11.96
C HIS A 264 -20.24 10.31 12.93
N ASP A 265 -20.01 9.55 13.99
CA ASP A 265 -18.93 9.82 14.95
C ASP A 265 -17.54 9.61 14.35
N ARG A 266 -17.37 8.59 13.51
CA ARG A 266 -16.13 8.38 12.74
C ARG A 266 -15.77 9.59 11.89
N HIS A 267 -16.78 10.31 11.37
CA HIS A 267 -16.60 11.49 10.54
C HIS A 267 -16.17 12.74 11.34
N LYS A 268 -16.50 12.82 12.63
CA LYS A 268 -16.12 13.97 13.48
C LYS A 268 -14.60 14.09 13.63
N ARG A 269 -13.89 12.96 13.74
CA ARG A 269 -12.42 12.95 13.86
C ARG A 269 -11.72 13.65 12.68
N TYR A 270 -12.31 13.61 11.49
CA TYR A 270 -11.72 14.17 10.27
C TYR A 270 -12.18 15.60 9.95
N GLN A 271 -12.94 16.23 10.85
CA GLN A 271 -13.23 17.67 10.78
C GLN A 271 -12.14 18.51 11.47
N ARG A 272 -11.07 17.89 11.97
CA ARG A 272 -9.95 18.57 12.59
C ARG A 272 -9.26 19.53 11.61
N THR A 273 -9.02 20.75 12.07
CA THR A 273 -8.38 21.83 11.34
C THR A 273 -6.94 22.03 11.82
N LEU A 274 -6.14 22.80 11.07
CA LEU A 274 -4.77 23.15 11.50
C LEU A 274 -4.74 23.91 12.84
N LYS A 275 -5.86 24.54 13.25
CA LYS A 275 -5.99 25.18 14.56
C LYS A 275 -5.83 24.17 15.70
N ASP A 276 -6.25 22.93 15.47
CA ASP A 276 -6.28 21.88 16.49
C ASP A 276 -4.87 21.32 16.74
N ILE A 277 -3.93 21.52 15.81
CA ILE A 277 -2.51 21.25 16.01
C ILE A 277 -1.94 22.21 17.07
N LEU A 278 -2.32 23.49 16.99
CA LEU A 278 -1.81 24.53 17.87
C LEU A 278 -2.48 24.51 19.25
N LYS A 279 -3.68 23.95 19.33
CA LYS A 279 -4.50 23.94 20.55
C LYS A 279 -5.16 22.57 20.80
N PRO A 280 -4.37 21.50 21.01
CA PRO A 280 -4.89 20.16 21.20
C PRO A 280 -5.76 19.98 22.46
N TRP A 281 -5.71 20.92 23.41
CA TRP A 281 -6.48 20.90 24.67
C TRP A 281 -7.86 21.57 24.59
N GLU A 282 -8.26 22.14 23.45
CA GLU A 282 -9.61 22.72 23.27
C GLU A 282 -10.69 21.64 22.97
N TYR A 283 -10.33 20.35 23.05
CA TYR A 283 -11.17 19.18 22.76
C TYR A 283 -11.37 18.27 23.97
#